data_AF-A0A959F8J1-F1
#
_entry.id   AF-A0A959F8J1-F1
#
_cell.length_a   1.000
_cell.length_b   1.000
_cell.length_c   1.000
_cell.angle_alpha   90.00
_cell.angle_beta   90.00
_cell.angle_gamma   90.00
#
_symmetry.space_group_name_H-M   'P 1'
#
loop_
_entity.id
_entity.type
_entity.pdbx_description
1 polymer ?
#
loop_
_entity_poly.entity_id
_entity_poly.type
_entity_poly.pdbx_seq_one_letter_code
_entity_poly.pdbx_strand_id
1 'polypeptide(L)'
;MKYYFLLQYRRLERWVSALGVHPLIGYLIALVAFPAASRYLFVKTEFAVWIYLILCFSLLSALGERSRNDQLRSIFSKKDFLRIRLLENTLVALPFALYLSYEGLYYLAFGLPALSILLATFHFRYRIGLVLPTPFRRFPFEFISGFRRTFWLLLLAYFLLAKSIQVANFNLGLFALALLFFNGMSYYAQPEDEYFVWIYATDPKGFLNKKLFSALICISLLTAPLFLVLMLTNPDKWWIILGVQLLGCIFLWSMILAKYSAYPREINLPQAFLFGLSLWFPPMLLIVIPMFYIRSKKQLKALLE
;
A
#
# COMPACT_ATOMS: atom_id res chain seq x y z
N MET A 1 -21.16 -16.64 17.47
CA MET A 1 -21.17 -15.47 16.55
C MET A 1 -20.96 -14.13 17.26
N LYS A 2 -21.72 -13.78 18.31
CA LYS A 2 -21.58 -12.48 19.03
C LYS A 2 -20.14 -12.20 19.49
N TYR A 3 -19.49 -13.19 20.12
CA TYR A 3 -18.10 -13.08 20.57
C TYR A 3 -17.11 -12.77 19.43
N TYR A 4 -17.33 -13.36 18.25
CA TYR A 4 -16.50 -13.11 17.07
C TYR A 4 -16.56 -11.65 16.63
N PHE A 5 -17.76 -11.10 16.45
CA PHE A 5 -17.93 -9.71 16.04
C PHE A 5 -17.46 -8.73 17.12
N LEU A 6 -17.63 -9.06 18.41
CA LEU A 6 -17.05 -8.28 19.49
C LEU A 6 -15.51 -8.26 19.42
N LEU A 7 -14.89 -9.38 19.09
CA LEU A 7 -13.44 -9.47 18.92
C LEU A 7 -12.97 -8.69 17.69
N GLN A 8 -13.70 -8.74 16.57
CA GLN A 8 -13.41 -7.91 15.39
C GLN A 8 -13.52 -6.42 15.69
N TYR A 9 -14.56 -6.02 16.42
CA TYR A 9 -14.73 -4.64 16.89
C TYR A 9 -13.55 -4.20 17.77
N ARG A 10 -13.18 -4.98 18.80
CA ARG A 10 -12.05 -4.67 19.68
C ARG A 10 -10.72 -4.62 18.92
N ARG A 11 -10.53 -5.48 17.92
CA ARG A 11 -9.35 -5.43 17.05
C ARG A 11 -9.29 -4.13 16.27
N LEU A 12 -10.41 -3.70 15.68
CA LEU A 12 -10.48 -2.46 14.94
C LEU A 12 -10.24 -1.25 15.86
N GLU A 13 -10.85 -1.23 17.04
CA GLU A 13 -10.64 -0.21 18.06
C GLU A 13 -9.16 -0.09 18.46
N ARG A 14 -8.50 -1.22 18.71
CA ARG A 14 -7.06 -1.27 19.00
C ARG A 14 -6.22 -0.79 17.83
N TRP A 15 -6.58 -1.16 16.61
CA TRP A 15 -5.87 -0.73 15.41
C TRP A 15 -5.97 0.78 15.19
N VAL A 16 -7.16 1.37 15.32
CA VAL A 16 -7.36 2.83 15.24
C VAL A 16 -6.59 3.55 16.36
N SER A 17 -6.62 3.01 17.57
CA SER A 17 -5.86 3.55 18.71
C SER A 17 -4.35 3.47 18.48
N ALA A 18 -3.86 2.39 17.87
CA ALA A 18 -2.45 2.21 17.54
C ALA A 18 -1.95 3.22 16.49
N LEU A 19 -2.83 3.68 15.59
CA LEU A 19 -2.54 4.78 14.65
C LEU A 19 -2.42 6.15 15.34
N GLY A 20 -2.76 6.25 16.63
CA GLY A 20 -2.76 7.49 17.41
C GLY A 20 -4.05 8.28 17.32
N VAL A 21 -5.15 7.67 16.86
CA VAL A 21 -6.47 8.29 16.73
C VAL A 21 -7.44 7.70 17.75
N HIS A 22 -8.24 8.54 18.40
CA HIS A 22 -9.30 8.04 19.27
C HIS A 22 -10.37 7.30 18.42
N PRO A 23 -10.80 6.08 18.79
CA PRO A 23 -11.70 5.26 17.97
C PRO A 23 -12.96 5.98 17.46
N LEU A 24 -13.64 6.75 18.33
CA LEU A 24 -14.82 7.53 17.94
C LEU A 24 -14.53 8.55 16.83
N ILE A 25 -13.39 9.25 16.91
CA ILE A 25 -12.96 10.20 15.88
C ILE A 25 -12.66 9.45 14.59
N GLY A 26 -12.01 8.29 14.66
CA GLY A 26 -11.75 7.44 13.51
C GLY A 26 -13.04 7.02 12.77
N TYR A 27 -14.09 6.66 13.50
CA TYR A 27 -15.39 6.33 12.92
C TYR A 27 -16.06 7.52 12.25
N LEU A 28 -16.05 8.70 12.90
CA LEU A 28 -16.60 9.93 12.32
C LEU A 28 -15.86 10.34 11.05
N ILE A 29 -14.52 10.26 11.05
CA ILE A 29 -13.70 10.52 9.87
C ILE A 29 -14.06 9.53 8.76
N ALA A 30 -14.17 8.23 9.05
CA ALA A 30 -14.53 7.24 8.05
C ALA A 30 -15.93 7.50 7.43
N LEU A 31 -16.90 7.89 8.26
CA LEU A 31 -18.27 8.20 7.84
C LEU A 31 -18.35 9.39 6.88
N VAL A 32 -17.50 10.40 7.07
CA VAL A 32 -17.44 11.59 6.20
C VAL A 32 -16.52 11.36 5.00
N ALA A 33 -15.36 10.75 5.21
CA ALA A 33 -14.34 10.55 4.18
C ALA A 33 -14.82 9.61 3.08
N PHE A 34 -15.59 8.57 3.40
CA PHE A 34 -16.06 7.61 2.40
C PHE A 34 -16.99 8.26 1.35
N PRO A 35 -18.09 8.96 1.72
CA PRO A 35 -18.93 9.66 0.74
C PRO A 35 -18.17 10.78 0.03
N ALA A 36 -17.32 11.53 0.73
CA ALA A 36 -16.53 12.61 0.12
C ALA A 36 -15.55 12.10 -0.94
N ALA A 37 -14.81 11.03 -0.65
CA ALA A 37 -13.90 10.38 -1.60
C ALA A 37 -14.67 9.77 -2.77
N SER A 38 -15.83 9.16 -2.50
CA SER A 38 -16.71 8.62 -3.55
C SER A 38 -17.17 9.73 -4.48
N ARG A 39 -17.64 10.87 -3.95
CA ARG A 39 -18.07 12.03 -4.75
C ARG A 39 -16.94 12.63 -5.55
N TYR A 40 -15.77 12.79 -4.94
CA TYR A 40 -14.59 13.27 -5.63
C TYR A 40 -14.22 12.38 -6.83
N LEU A 41 -14.26 11.05 -6.66
CA LEU A 41 -13.96 10.09 -7.72
C LEU A 41 -14.92 10.22 -8.91
N PHE A 42 -16.23 10.29 -8.63
CA PHE A 42 -17.29 10.40 -9.64
C PHE A 42 -17.28 11.74 -10.39
N VAL A 43 -16.86 12.82 -9.73
CA VAL A 43 -16.73 14.13 -10.38
C VAL A 43 -15.47 14.22 -11.24
N LYS A 44 -14.37 13.56 -10.86
CA LYS A 44 -13.07 13.73 -11.50
C LYS A 44 -12.77 12.78 -12.64
N THR A 45 -13.45 11.63 -12.72
CA THR A 45 -13.09 10.60 -13.70
C THR A 45 -14.33 9.93 -14.31
N GLU A 46 -14.32 9.74 -15.62
CA GLU A 46 -15.36 8.97 -16.31
C GLU A 46 -15.29 7.48 -15.96
N PHE A 47 -14.11 6.99 -15.56
CA PHE A 47 -13.88 5.61 -15.12
C PHE A 47 -14.26 5.35 -13.66
N ALA A 48 -14.88 6.33 -12.96
CA ALA A 48 -15.19 6.24 -11.54
C ALA A 48 -15.95 4.96 -11.19
N VAL A 49 -16.97 4.60 -11.98
CA VAL A 49 -17.76 3.38 -11.79
C VAL A 49 -16.89 2.13 -11.74
N TRP A 50 -15.98 1.97 -12.70
CA TRP A 50 -15.09 0.81 -12.78
C TRP A 50 -14.10 0.76 -11.63
N ILE A 51 -13.49 1.90 -11.28
CA ILE A 51 -12.60 2.02 -10.13
C ILE A 51 -13.35 1.63 -8.85
N TYR A 52 -14.58 2.12 -8.69
CA TYR A 52 -15.42 1.85 -7.53
C TYR A 52 -15.77 0.36 -7.37
N LEU A 53 -16.12 -0.31 -8.48
CA LEU A 53 -16.40 -1.73 -8.51
C LEU A 53 -15.15 -2.58 -8.20
N ILE A 54 -13.99 -2.21 -8.76
CA ILE A 54 -12.72 -2.89 -8.48
C ILE A 54 -12.34 -2.74 -7.01
N LEU A 55 -12.50 -1.55 -6.43
CA LEU A 55 -12.26 -1.31 -5.01
C LEU A 55 -13.17 -2.18 -4.14
N CYS A 56 -14.49 -2.18 -4.38
CA CYS A 56 -15.42 -3.04 -3.65
C CYS A 56 -15.06 -4.53 -3.80
N PHE A 57 -14.77 -4.98 -5.03
CA PHE A 57 -14.41 -6.37 -5.31
C PHE A 57 -13.11 -6.79 -4.60
N SER A 58 -12.10 -5.92 -4.55
CA SER A 58 -10.84 -6.20 -3.85
C SER A 58 -11.04 -6.40 -2.34
N LEU A 59 -11.90 -5.60 -1.71
CA LEU A 59 -12.25 -5.74 -0.29
C LEU A 59 -13.03 -7.04 -0.03
N LEU A 60 -13.99 -7.38 -0.89
CA LEU A 60 -14.73 -8.65 -0.79
C LEU A 60 -13.82 -9.86 -1.01
N SER A 61 -12.86 -9.75 -1.94
CA SER A 61 -11.87 -10.80 -2.21
C SER A 61 -10.92 -11.01 -1.03
N ALA A 62 -10.53 -9.94 -0.32
CA ALA A 62 -9.73 -10.02 0.89
C ALA A 62 -10.46 -10.80 2.01
N LEU A 63 -11.79 -10.63 2.13
CA LEU A 63 -12.57 -11.49 3.02
C LEU A 63 -12.50 -12.96 2.58
N GLY A 64 -12.44 -13.24 1.28
CA GLY A 64 -12.29 -14.58 0.68
C GLY A 64 -10.98 -15.32 0.99
N GLU A 65 -10.01 -14.70 1.67
CA GLU A 65 -8.69 -15.30 1.88
C GLU A 65 -8.74 -16.66 2.58
N ARG A 66 -7.97 -17.61 2.04
CA ARG A 66 -7.99 -19.01 2.49
C ARG A 66 -7.55 -19.19 3.94
N SER A 67 -6.43 -18.58 4.36
CA SER A 67 -5.90 -18.72 5.73
C SER A 67 -6.97 -18.35 6.77
N ARG A 68 -7.61 -17.21 6.55
CA ARG A 68 -8.72 -16.71 7.36
C ARG A 68 -9.93 -17.64 7.34
N ASN A 69 -10.36 -18.09 6.16
CA ASN A 69 -11.51 -18.98 6.04
C ASN A 69 -11.27 -20.36 6.66
N ASP A 70 -10.05 -20.90 6.57
CA ASP A 70 -9.66 -22.17 7.19
C ASP A 70 -9.66 -22.04 8.73
N GLN A 71 -9.18 -20.92 9.27
CA GLN A 71 -9.30 -20.59 10.71
C GLN A 71 -10.76 -20.45 11.16
N LEU A 72 -11.63 -19.80 10.39
CA LEU A 72 -13.04 -19.68 10.77
C LEU A 72 -13.76 -21.03 10.79
N ARG A 73 -13.41 -21.94 9.87
CA ARG A 73 -13.98 -23.29 9.80
C ARG A 73 -13.53 -24.19 10.94
N SER A 74 -12.34 -23.99 11.49
CA SER A 74 -11.88 -24.76 12.65
C SER A 74 -12.59 -24.36 13.95
N ILE A 75 -13.16 -23.15 13.99
CA ILE A 75 -13.83 -22.60 15.18
C ILE A 75 -15.36 -22.72 15.10
N PHE A 76 -15.96 -22.50 13.93
CA PHE A 76 -17.42 -22.39 13.77
C PHE A 76 -18.04 -23.55 13.01
N SER A 77 -19.29 -23.87 13.35
CA SER A 77 -20.12 -24.81 12.57
C SER A 77 -20.31 -24.31 11.13
N LYS A 78 -20.60 -25.22 10.19
CA LYS A 78 -20.83 -24.84 8.77
C LYS A 78 -21.92 -23.76 8.61
N LYS A 79 -22.99 -23.83 9.41
CA LYS A 79 -24.10 -22.86 9.38
C LYS A 79 -23.65 -21.50 9.90
N ASP A 80 -22.94 -21.46 11.03
CA ASP A 80 -22.46 -20.21 11.62
C ASP A 80 -21.36 -19.57 10.78
N PHE A 81 -20.46 -20.37 10.19
CA PHE A 81 -19.46 -19.92 9.23
C PHE A 81 -20.11 -19.18 8.06
N LEU A 82 -21.14 -19.78 7.43
CA LEU A 82 -21.82 -19.15 6.30
C LEU A 82 -22.53 -17.85 6.73
N ARG A 83 -23.17 -17.84 7.90
CA ARG A 83 -23.82 -16.61 8.43
C ARG A 83 -22.80 -15.50 8.67
N ILE A 84 -21.64 -15.81 9.25
CA ILE A 84 -20.55 -14.84 9.45
C ILE A 84 -20.11 -14.28 8.09
N ARG A 85 -19.83 -15.17 7.12
CA ARG A 85 -19.42 -14.78 5.75
C ARG A 85 -20.43 -13.85 5.09
N LEU A 86 -21.72 -14.18 5.15
CA LEU A 86 -22.78 -13.36 4.55
C LEU A 86 -22.86 -11.99 5.22
N LEU A 87 -22.82 -11.93 6.55
CA LEU A 87 -22.86 -10.66 7.28
C LEU A 87 -21.67 -9.76 6.93
N GLU A 88 -20.45 -10.29 6.91
CA GLU A 88 -19.26 -9.48 6.61
C GLU A 88 -19.23 -8.98 5.17
N ASN A 89 -19.52 -9.84 4.20
CA ASN A 89 -19.56 -9.44 2.80
C ASN A 89 -20.65 -8.39 2.54
N THR A 90 -21.81 -8.53 3.20
CA THR A 90 -22.88 -7.54 3.11
C THR A 90 -22.48 -6.22 3.76
N LEU A 91 -21.88 -6.24 4.96
CA LEU A 91 -21.41 -5.03 5.65
C LEU A 91 -20.37 -4.24 4.82
N VAL A 92 -19.47 -4.95 4.13
CA VAL A 92 -18.48 -4.31 3.24
C VAL A 92 -19.12 -3.78 1.96
N ALA A 93 -20.05 -4.50 1.34
CA ALA A 93 -20.69 -4.08 0.10
C ALA A 93 -21.72 -2.95 0.28
N LEU A 94 -22.36 -2.87 1.46
CA LEU A 94 -23.43 -1.93 1.76
C LEU A 94 -23.08 -0.46 1.48
N PRO A 95 -21.98 0.12 2.01
CA PRO A 95 -21.65 1.52 1.76
C PRO A 95 -21.45 1.84 0.27
N PHE A 96 -20.89 0.89 -0.50
CA PHE A 96 -20.73 1.04 -1.95
C PHE A 96 -22.08 1.00 -2.67
N ALA A 97 -22.96 0.07 -2.30
CA ALA A 97 -24.29 -0.04 -2.89
C ALA A 97 -25.16 1.21 -2.61
N LEU A 98 -25.09 1.74 -1.38
CA LEU A 98 -25.79 2.98 -1.01
C LEU A 98 -25.32 4.18 -1.83
N TYR A 99 -24.00 4.32 -2.01
CA TYR A 99 -23.45 5.41 -2.81
C TYR A 99 -23.80 5.28 -4.30
N LEU A 100 -23.72 4.08 -4.89
CA LEU A 100 -24.14 3.86 -6.28
C LEU A 100 -25.63 4.14 -6.49
N SER A 101 -26.47 3.85 -5.48
CA SER A 101 -27.89 4.20 -5.51
C SER A 101 -28.08 5.72 -5.50
N TYR A 102 -27.29 6.45 -4.72
CA TYR A 102 -27.31 7.91 -4.69
C TYR A 102 -26.91 8.53 -6.05
N GLU A 103 -25.95 7.95 -6.77
CA GLU A 103 -25.59 8.37 -8.13
C GLU A 103 -26.58 7.87 -9.22
N GLY A 104 -27.67 7.19 -8.85
CA GLY A 104 -28.71 6.70 -9.76
C GLY A 104 -28.34 5.42 -10.54
N LEU A 105 -27.24 4.76 -10.20
CA LEU A 105 -26.75 3.55 -10.87
C LEU A 105 -27.35 2.27 -10.25
N TYR A 106 -28.68 2.16 -10.28
CA TYR A 106 -29.42 1.12 -9.56
C TYR A 106 -29.03 -0.31 -9.95
N TYR A 107 -28.79 -0.59 -11.24
CA TYR A 107 -28.38 -1.92 -11.69
C TYR A 107 -27.10 -2.42 -11.01
N LEU A 108 -26.10 -1.54 -10.87
CA LEU A 108 -24.84 -1.87 -10.21
C LEU A 108 -24.99 -1.90 -8.69
N ALA A 109 -25.81 -1.00 -8.14
CA ALA A 109 -26.13 -0.96 -6.71
C ALA A 109 -26.80 -2.25 -6.23
N PHE A 110 -27.72 -2.84 -7.01
CA PHE A 110 -28.33 -4.14 -6.71
C PHE A 110 -27.43 -5.32 -7.07
N GLY A 111 -26.58 -5.18 -8.09
CA GLY A 111 -25.62 -6.22 -8.48
C GLY A 111 -24.53 -6.49 -7.42
N LEU A 112 -24.08 -5.46 -6.70
CA LEU A 112 -23.02 -5.59 -5.68
C LEU A 112 -23.41 -6.50 -4.50
N PRO A 113 -24.59 -6.36 -3.86
CA PRO A 113 -25.07 -7.30 -2.85
C PRO A 113 -25.18 -8.73 -3.37
N ALA A 114 -25.63 -8.93 -4.62
CA ALA A 114 -25.68 -10.26 -5.21
C ALA A 114 -24.28 -10.87 -5.37
N LEU A 115 -23.31 -10.08 -5.86
CA LEU A 115 -21.91 -10.49 -5.96
C LEU A 115 -21.30 -10.79 -4.58
N SER A 116 -21.62 -10.01 -3.55
CA SER A 116 -21.11 -10.22 -2.20
C SER A 116 -21.62 -11.55 -1.60
N ILE A 117 -22.87 -11.91 -1.85
CA ILE A 117 -23.46 -13.20 -1.47
C ILE A 117 -22.77 -14.35 -2.22
N LEU A 118 -22.57 -14.21 -3.54
CA LEU A 118 -21.83 -15.22 -4.32
C LEU A 118 -20.44 -15.43 -3.74
N LEU A 119 -19.64 -14.36 -3.57
CA LEU A 119 -18.30 -14.44 -3.01
C LEU A 119 -18.28 -14.99 -1.57
N ALA A 120 -19.32 -14.76 -0.78
CA ALA A 120 -19.44 -15.35 0.56
C ALA A 120 -19.50 -16.89 0.51
N THR A 121 -20.09 -17.46 -0.54
CA THR A 121 -20.28 -18.91 -0.75
C THR A 121 -19.17 -19.58 -1.55
N PHE A 122 -18.43 -18.84 -2.38
CA PHE A 122 -17.34 -19.37 -3.21
C PHE A 122 -16.03 -19.57 -2.43
N HIS A 123 -15.25 -20.57 -2.84
CA HIS A 123 -13.99 -20.94 -2.22
C HIS A 123 -12.84 -20.91 -3.23
N PHE A 124 -11.96 -19.94 -3.12
CA PHE A 124 -10.73 -19.90 -3.91
C PHE A 124 -9.73 -20.92 -3.36
N ARG A 125 -9.49 -22.01 -4.11
CA ARG A 125 -8.58 -23.11 -3.73
C ARG A 125 -7.23 -23.12 -4.46
N TYR A 126 -6.94 -22.12 -5.27
CA TYR A 126 -5.77 -22.15 -6.14
C TYR A 126 -4.51 -21.65 -5.43
N ARG A 127 -3.42 -22.45 -5.46
CA ARG A 127 -2.06 -22.04 -5.06
C ARG A 127 -1.18 -22.05 -6.30
N ILE A 128 -0.79 -20.88 -6.78
CA ILE A 128 0.23 -20.75 -7.82
C ILE A 128 1.59 -20.85 -7.12
N GLY A 129 2.28 -21.98 -7.29
CA GLY A 129 3.62 -22.22 -6.74
C GLY A 129 4.76 -21.62 -7.57
N LEU A 130 4.49 -20.59 -8.37
CA LEU A 130 5.50 -19.98 -9.24
C LEU A 130 6.40 -19.03 -8.44
N VAL A 131 7.67 -19.38 -8.31
CA VAL A 131 8.68 -18.50 -7.70
C VAL A 131 9.30 -17.65 -8.80
N LEU A 132 8.95 -16.36 -8.84
CA LEU A 132 9.54 -15.42 -9.79
C LEU A 132 11.02 -15.17 -9.45
N PRO A 133 11.95 -15.31 -10.41
CA PRO A 133 13.35 -14.95 -10.23
C PRO A 133 13.46 -13.43 -10.04
N THR A 134 14.37 -13.00 -9.16
CA THR A 134 14.55 -11.58 -8.81
C THR A 134 16.01 -11.18 -8.93
N PRO A 135 16.32 -9.98 -9.45
CA PRO A 135 17.70 -9.49 -9.53
C PRO A 135 18.29 -9.14 -8.15
N PHE A 136 17.46 -9.08 -7.10
CA PHE A 136 17.83 -8.59 -5.76
C PHE A 136 18.34 -9.67 -4.79
N ARG A 137 18.75 -10.85 -5.27
CA ARG A 137 19.07 -12.01 -4.39
C ARG A 137 20.16 -11.74 -3.35
N ARG A 138 21.08 -10.81 -3.63
CA ARG A 138 22.20 -10.43 -2.73
C ARG A 138 21.85 -9.30 -1.76
N PHE A 139 20.63 -8.76 -1.85
CA PHE A 139 20.18 -7.62 -1.07
C PHE A 139 19.16 -8.04 -0.01
N PRO A 140 18.87 -7.15 0.97
CA PRO A 140 17.83 -7.37 1.97
C PRO A 140 16.47 -7.76 1.37
N PHE A 141 15.69 -8.50 2.17
CA PHE A 141 14.49 -9.21 1.72
C PHE A 141 13.36 -8.28 1.25
N GLU A 142 13.38 -6.99 1.58
CA GLU A 142 12.32 -6.03 1.29
C GLU A 142 12.08 -5.93 -0.22
N PHE A 143 13.14 -5.77 -1.03
CA PHE A 143 13.01 -5.72 -2.48
C PHE A 143 12.70 -7.08 -3.10
N ILE A 144 13.18 -8.19 -2.52
CA ILE A 144 12.88 -9.54 -3.03
C ILE A 144 11.39 -9.86 -2.84
N SER A 145 10.89 -9.69 -1.61
CA SER A 145 9.49 -9.94 -1.26
C SER A 145 8.54 -8.96 -1.95
N GLY A 146 8.89 -7.67 -1.94
CA GLY A 146 8.16 -6.60 -2.58
C GLY A 146 8.02 -6.80 -4.09
N PHE A 147 9.12 -7.06 -4.78
CA PHE A 147 9.14 -7.30 -6.23
C PHE A 147 8.26 -8.49 -6.62
N ARG A 148 8.32 -9.60 -5.88
CA ARG A 148 7.49 -10.78 -6.16
C ARG A 148 6.00 -10.50 -5.97
N ARG A 149 5.63 -9.75 -4.92
CA ARG A 149 4.24 -9.39 -4.63
C ARG A 149 3.65 -8.42 -5.66
N THR A 150 4.48 -7.53 -6.19
CA THR A 150 4.05 -6.39 -7.03
C THR A 150 4.58 -6.47 -8.45
N PHE A 151 4.96 -7.66 -8.92
CA PHE A 151 5.49 -7.86 -10.27
C PHE A 151 4.55 -7.34 -11.36
N TRP A 152 3.23 -7.46 -11.14
CA TRP A 152 2.22 -6.92 -12.04
C TRP A 152 2.27 -5.38 -12.18
N LEU A 153 2.65 -4.64 -11.12
CA LEU A 153 2.84 -3.18 -11.18
C LEU A 153 4.03 -2.81 -12.05
N LEU A 154 5.07 -3.65 -12.07
CA LEU A 154 6.20 -3.46 -12.98
C LEU A 154 5.73 -3.61 -14.44
N LEU A 155 4.97 -4.66 -14.74
CA LEU A 155 4.39 -4.84 -16.08
C LEU A 155 3.49 -3.66 -16.48
N LEU A 156 2.69 -3.15 -15.55
CA LEU A 156 1.88 -1.95 -15.77
C LEU A 156 2.75 -0.74 -16.08
N ALA A 157 3.84 -0.51 -15.33
CA ALA A 157 4.76 0.60 -15.58
C ALA A 157 5.40 0.52 -16.98
N TYR A 158 5.84 -0.67 -17.41
CA TYR A 158 6.36 -0.86 -18.77
C TYR A 158 5.28 -0.63 -19.85
N PHE A 159 4.06 -1.09 -19.61
CA PHE A 159 2.94 -0.82 -20.52
C PHE A 159 2.65 0.68 -20.63
N LEU A 160 2.62 1.40 -19.50
CA LEU A 160 2.42 2.85 -19.48
C LEU A 160 3.56 3.59 -20.18
N LEU A 161 4.80 3.13 -20.04
CA LEU A 161 5.93 3.67 -20.80
C LEU A 161 5.74 3.47 -22.30
N ALA A 162 5.40 2.26 -22.76
CA ALA A 162 5.15 2.02 -24.18
C ALA A 162 4.01 2.89 -24.73
N LYS A 163 2.93 3.07 -23.95
CA LYS A 163 1.82 3.97 -24.31
C LYS A 163 2.21 5.43 -24.30
N SER A 164 3.09 5.85 -23.39
CA SER A 164 3.61 7.22 -23.35
C SER A 164 4.36 7.56 -24.65
N ILE A 165 5.13 6.62 -25.19
CA ILE A 165 5.84 6.79 -26.46
C ILE A 165 4.84 6.80 -27.62
N GLN A 166 3.89 5.86 -27.64
CA GLN A 166 2.88 5.76 -28.71
C GLN A 166 2.02 7.02 -28.83
N VAL A 167 1.60 7.61 -27.69
CA VAL A 167 0.72 8.79 -27.64
C VAL A 167 1.54 10.09 -27.51
N ALA A 168 2.88 10.02 -27.61
CA ALA A 168 3.80 11.14 -27.42
C ALA A 168 3.54 11.95 -26.12
N ASN A 169 3.13 11.27 -25.05
CA ASN A 169 2.79 11.88 -23.77
C ASN A 169 3.89 11.68 -22.73
N PHE A 170 4.80 12.65 -22.64
CA PHE A 170 5.92 12.64 -21.68
C PHE A 170 5.48 12.46 -20.21
N ASN A 171 4.38 13.10 -19.80
CA ASN A 171 3.90 13.06 -18.42
C ASN A 171 3.47 11.64 -18.01
N LEU A 172 2.90 10.88 -18.94
CA LEU A 172 2.55 9.47 -18.70
C LEU A 172 3.79 8.61 -18.47
N GLY A 173 4.89 8.90 -19.18
CA GLY A 173 6.18 8.25 -18.98
C GLY A 173 6.79 8.57 -17.61
N LEU A 174 6.77 9.85 -17.20
CA LEU A 174 7.19 10.25 -15.85
C LEU A 174 6.33 9.60 -14.76
N PHE A 175 5.02 9.49 -14.98
CA PHE A 175 4.12 8.81 -14.07
C PHE A 175 4.49 7.33 -13.92
N ALA A 176 4.85 6.64 -15.01
CA ALA A 176 5.32 5.25 -14.96
C ALA A 176 6.61 5.12 -14.13
N LEU A 177 7.54 6.08 -14.24
CA LEU A 177 8.75 6.11 -13.42
C LEU A 177 8.42 6.35 -11.94
N ALA A 178 7.57 7.34 -11.64
CA ALA A 178 7.12 7.64 -10.29
C ALA A 178 6.37 6.45 -9.65
N LEU A 179 5.58 5.71 -10.43
CA LEU A 179 4.87 4.51 -9.99
C LEU A 179 5.84 3.45 -9.44
N LEU A 180 7.02 3.27 -10.06
CA LEU A 180 8.04 2.35 -9.54
C LEU A 180 8.65 2.82 -8.23
N PHE A 181 8.83 4.14 -8.03
CA PHE A 181 9.27 4.69 -6.75
C PHE A 181 8.23 4.49 -5.65
N PHE A 182 6.95 4.77 -5.93
CA PHE A 182 5.85 4.48 -4.99
C PHE A 182 5.78 3.01 -4.63
N ASN A 183 5.99 2.13 -5.63
CA ASN A 183 6.05 0.70 -5.39
C ASN A 183 7.24 0.34 -4.48
N GLY A 184 8.44 0.89 -4.74
CA GLY A 184 9.62 0.69 -3.90
C GLY A 184 9.44 1.18 -2.46
N MET A 185 8.78 2.31 -2.25
CA MET A 185 8.43 2.81 -0.91
C MET A 185 7.51 1.84 -0.16
N SER A 186 6.56 1.21 -0.86
CA SER A 186 5.63 0.23 -0.27
C SER A 186 6.34 -1.00 0.32
N TYR A 187 7.57 -1.29 -0.12
CA TYR A 187 8.36 -2.41 0.39
C TYR A 187 8.89 -2.16 1.81
N TYR A 188 8.95 -0.90 2.24
CA TYR A 188 9.38 -0.49 3.56
C TYR A 188 8.22 -0.05 4.47
N ALA A 189 6.98 -0.25 4.05
CA ALA A 189 5.81 0.20 4.81
C ALA A 189 5.62 -0.58 6.13
N GLN A 190 5.95 -1.87 6.14
CA GLN A 190 5.77 -2.73 7.31
C GLN A 190 7.09 -2.83 8.11
N PRO A 191 7.04 -2.74 9.45
CA PRO A 191 8.18 -3.04 10.30
C PRO A 191 8.59 -4.50 10.12
N GLU A 192 9.90 -4.76 10.21
CA GLU A 192 10.43 -6.12 10.25
C GLU A 192 10.49 -6.60 11.70
N ASP A 193 10.62 -7.91 11.95
CA ASP A 193 10.79 -8.42 13.30
C ASP A 193 12.14 -7.98 13.89
N GLU A 194 12.18 -7.81 15.22
CA GLU A 194 13.38 -7.35 15.95
C GLU A 194 14.61 -8.20 15.69
N TYR A 195 14.42 -9.50 15.48
CA TYR A 195 15.49 -10.43 15.10
C TYR A 195 16.23 -10.00 13.81
N PHE A 196 15.50 -9.51 12.80
CA PHE A 196 16.10 -9.05 11.53
C PHE A 196 16.85 -7.73 11.65
N VAL A 197 16.53 -6.93 12.67
CA VAL A 197 17.30 -5.72 13.00
C VAL A 197 18.57 -6.12 13.75
N TRP A 198 18.42 -6.96 14.78
CA TRP A 198 19.51 -7.38 15.66
C TRP A 198 20.64 -8.11 14.94
N ILE A 199 20.33 -8.96 13.95
CA ILE A 199 21.33 -9.74 13.19
C ILE A 199 22.39 -8.88 12.47
N TYR A 200 22.12 -7.59 12.25
CA TYR A 200 23.10 -6.69 11.63
C TYR A 200 24.34 -6.46 12.50
N ALA A 201 24.24 -6.65 13.82
CA ALA A 201 25.33 -6.51 14.79
C ALA A 201 26.17 -5.23 14.57
N THR A 202 25.48 -4.09 14.38
CA THR A 202 26.09 -2.78 14.16
C THR A 202 25.36 -1.70 14.93
N ASP A 203 26.02 -0.57 15.15
CA ASP A 203 25.41 0.63 15.72
C ASP A 203 24.22 1.14 14.87
N PRO A 204 23.30 1.93 15.45
CA PRO A 204 22.14 2.47 14.74
C PRO A 204 22.47 3.25 13.46
N LYS A 205 23.60 3.97 13.41
CA LYS A 205 24.00 4.72 12.22
C LYS A 205 24.53 3.76 11.14
N GLY A 206 25.35 2.78 11.52
CA GLY A 206 25.79 1.71 10.63
C GLY A 206 24.63 0.95 10.00
N PHE A 207 23.63 0.57 10.79
CA PHE A 207 22.42 -0.11 10.33
C PHE A 207 21.64 0.74 9.32
N LEU A 208 21.32 2.00 9.67
CA LEU A 208 20.56 2.89 8.79
C LEU A 208 21.29 3.13 7.46
N ASN A 209 22.61 3.35 7.49
CA ASN A 209 23.39 3.56 6.28
C ASN A 209 23.35 2.33 5.36
N LYS A 210 23.50 1.11 5.93
CA LYS A 210 23.39 -0.14 5.15
C LYS A 210 22.01 -0.28 4.49
N LYS A 211 20.92 0.03 5.22
CA LYS A 211 19.54 -0.02 4.69
C LYS A 211 19.32 1.01 3.58
N LEU A 212 19.68 2.28 3.81
CA LEU A 212 19.52 3.36 2.83
C LEU A 212 20.31 3.10 1.54
N PHE A 213 21.54 2.62 1.66
CA PHE A 213 22.39 2.33 0.50
C PHE A 213 21.89 1.10 -0.29
N SER A 214 21.55 0.02 0.40
CA SER A 214 20.98 -1.18 -0.24
C SER A 214 19.69 -0.86 -0.99
N ALA A 215 18.82 -0.05 -0.37
CA ALA A 215 17.59 0.40 -1.00
C ALA A 215 17.83 1.26 -2.24
N LEU A 216 18.82 2.15 -2.18
CA LEU A 216 19.19 3.02 -3.30
C LEU A 216 19.67 2.20 -4.51
N ILE A 217 20.51 1.18 -4.29
CA ILE A 217 20.97 0.30 -5.37
C ILE A 217 19.78 -0.45 -5.97
N CYS A 218 18.93 -1.05 -5.13
CA CYS A 218 17.81 -1.85 -5.60
C CYS A 218 16.79 -1.02 -6.38
N ILE A 219 16.44 0.18 -5.89
CA ILE A 219 15.49 1.04 -6.60
C ILE A 219 16.09 1.53 -7.91
N SER A 220 17.37 1.91 -7.91
CA SER A 220 18.06 2.37 -9.13
C SER A 220 18.08 1.27 -10.19
N LEU A 221 18.38 0.03 -9.80
CA LEU A 221 18.34 -1.12 -10.70
C LEU A 221 16.93 -1.40 -11.23
N LEU A 222 15.90 -1.25 -10.40
CA LEU A 222 14.50 -1.43 -10.79
C LEU A 222 14.05 -0.35 -11.78
N THR A 223 14.43 0.90 -11.56
CA THR A 223 14.01 2.06 -12.37
C THR A 223 14.88 2.28 -13.61
N ALA A 224 16.11 1.77 -13.64
CA ALA A 224 17.09 2.06 -14.68
C ALA A 224 16.58 1.80 -16.11
N PRO A 225 15.89 0.68 -16.43
CA PRO A 225 15.39 0.47 -17.78
C PRO A 225 14.38 1.53 -18.22
N LEU A 226 13.45 1.91 -17.33
CA LEU A 226 12.46 2.97 -17.61
C LEU A 226 13.15 4.32 -17.77
N PHE A 227 14.08 4.64 -16.87
CA PHE A 227 14.86 5.88 -16.89
C PHE A 227 15.63 6.03 -18.22
N LEU A 228 16.35 4.99 -18.65
CA LEU A 228 17.13 5.01 -19.89
C LEU A 228 16.23 5.21 -21.12
N VAL A 229 15.12 4.49 -21.23
CA VAL A 229 14.19 4.66 -22.36
C VAL A 229 13.59 6.07 -22.37
N LEU A 230 13.24 6.63 -21.21
CA LEU A 230 12.75 8.01 -21.14
C LEU A 230 13.80 9.03 -21.57
N MET A 231 15.05 8.86 -21.16
CA MET A 231 16.16 9.74 -21.56
C MET A 231 16.42 9.69 -23.06
N LEU A 232 16.36 8.49 -23.67
CA LEU A 232 16.56 8.31 -25.12
C LEU A 232 15.40 8.87 -25.94
N THR A 233 14.17 8.75 -25.46
CA THR A 233 12.97 9.20 -26.18
C THR A 233 12.66 10.69 -25.99
N ASN A 234 13.13 11.30 -24.89
CA ASN A 234 12.86 12.69 -24.54
C ASN A 234 14.16 13.43 -24.10
N PRO A 235 15.18 13.54 -24.98
CA PRO A 235 16.48 14.09 -24.62
C PRO A 235 16.40 15.55 -24.15
N ASP A 236 15.51 16.35 -24.71
CA ASP A 236 15.35 17.77 -24.36
C ASP A 236 14.86 17.98 -22.91
N LYS A 237 14.26 16.95 -22.30
CA LYS A 237 13.65 16.99 -20.96
C LYS A 237 14.46 16.21 -19.93
N TRP A 238 15.74 15.95 -20.21
CA TRP A 238 16.63 15.16 -19.35
C TRP A 238 16.65 15.64 -17.89
N TRP A 239 16.62 16.95 -17.67
CA TRP A 239 16.66 17.56 -16.34
C TRP A 239 15.41 17.23 -15.50
N ILE A 240 14.23 17.11 -16.14
CA ILE A 240 12.99 16.72 -15.46
C ILE A 240 13.05 15.24 -15.06
N ILE A 241 13.51 14.38 -15.97
CA ILE A 241 13.63 12.93 -15.75
C ILE A 241 14.60 12.68 -14.60
N LEU A 242 15.76 13.35 -14.62
CA LEU A 242 16.76 13.30 -13.56
C LEU A 242 16.22 13.86 -12.24
N GLY A 243 15.47 14.96 -12.29
CA GLY A 243 14.79 15.53 -11.12
C GLY A 243 13.84 14.54 -10.45
N VAL A 244 12.98 13.86 -11.23
CA VAL A 244 12.07 12.83 -10.72
C VAL A 244 12.83 11.63 -10.15
N GLN A 245 13.92 11.20 -10.82
CA GLN A 245 14.77 10.12 -10.32
C GLN A 245 15.39 10.44 -8.96
N LEU A 246 15.99 11.62 -8.81
CA LEU A 246 16.60 12.06 -7.55
C LEU A 246 15.56 12.23 -6.46
N LEU A 247 14.45 12.91 -6.77
CA LEU A 247 13.37 13.14 -5.83
C LEU A 247 12.77 11.80 -5.35
N GLY A 248 12.56 10.83 -6.25
CA GLY A 248 12.11 9.49 -5.89
C GLY A 248 13.07 8.76 -4.92
N CYS A 249 14.39 8.88 -5.13
CA CYS A 249 15.39 8.34 -4.21
C CYS A 249 15.33 9.01 -2.83
N ILE A 250 15.17 10.34 -2.77
CA ILE A 250 15.03 11.09 -1.52
C ILE A 250 13.76 10.65 -0.78
N PHE A 251 12.65 10.47 -1.50
CA PHE A 251 11.41 9.97 -0.91
C PHE A 251 11.58 8.56 -0.35
N LEU A 252 12.24 7.65 -1.07
CA LEU A 252 12.54 6.31 -0.58
C LEU A 252 13.37 6.36 0.72
N TRP A 253 14.40 7.20 0.79
CA TRP A 253 15.17 7.41 2.01
C TRP A 253 14.30 7.91 3.15
N SER A 254 13.48 8.92 2.91
CA SER A 254 12.58 9.45 3.94
C SER A 254 11.56 8.41 4.40
N MET A 255 11.11 7.50 3.54
CA MET A 255 10.20 6.40 3.91
C MET A 255 10.90 5.39 4.83
N ILE A 256 12.15 5.03 4.53
CA ILE A 256 12.96 4.14 5.38
C ILE A 256 13.21 4.80 6.75
N LEU A 257 13.51 6.09 6.78
CA LEU A 257 13.68 6.82 8.03
C LEU A 257 12.36 6.91 8.80
N ALA A 258 11.23 7.15 8.13
CA ALA A 258 9.91 7.16 8.75
C ALA A 258 9.61 5.82 9.45
N LYS A 259 9.84 4.70 8.75
CA LYS A 259 9.72 3.33 9.30
C LYS A 259 10.50 3.18 10.60
N TYR A 260 11.80 3.48 10.59
CA TYR A 260 12.63 3.29 11.78
C TYR A 260 12.39 4.31 12.89
N SER A 261 11.74 5.43 12.59
CA SER A 261 11.36 6.43 13.60
C SER A 261 10.17 5.99 14.46
N ALA A 262 9.36 5.05 13.94
CA ALA A 262 8.19 4.46 14.59
C ALA A 262 8.47 3.06 15.16
N TYR A 263 9.58 2.44 14.74
CA TYR A 263 9.97 1.08 15.10
C TYR A 263 9.98 0.87 16.63
N PRO A 264 9.51 -0.30 17.14
CA PRO A 264 9.08 -1.51 16.43
C PRO A 264 7.64 -1.49 15.90
N ARG A 265 6.93 -0.35 16.05
CA ARG A 265 5.56 -0.20 15.58
C ARG A 265 5.50 0.26 14.14
N GLU A 266 4.32 0.14 13.54
CA GLU A 266 4.01 0.75 12.24
C GLU A 266 4.05 2.28 12.31
N ILE A 267 4.25 2.93 11.16
CA ILE A 267 4.22 4.38 11.02
C ILE A 267 2.86 4.89 11.51
N ASN A 268 2.87 5.79 12.49
CA ASN A 268 1.64 6.35 13.04
C ASN A 268 1.03 7.41 12.11
N LEU A 269 -0.24 7.75 12.30
CA LEU A 269 -0.96 8.68 11.42
C LEU A 269 -0.28 10.06 11.33
N PRO A 270 0.21 10.69 12.42
CA PRO A 270 0.90 11.97 12.32
C PRO A 270 2.16 11.91 11.45
N GLN A 271 2.98 10.86 11.57
CA GLN A 271 4.17 10.70 10.72
C GLN A 271 3.79 10.44 9.27
N ALA A 272 2.78 9.61 9.02
CA ALA A 272 2.26 9.36 7.68
C ALA A 272 1.69 10.65 7.04
N PHE A 273 1.02 11.49 7.84
CA PHE A 273 0.52 12.79 7.39
C PHE A 273 1.66 13.75 7.08
N LEU A 274 2.67 13.86 7.94
CA LEU A 274 3.87 14.68 7.68
C LEU A 274 4.61 14.23 6.40
N PHE A 275 4.72 12.92 6.19
CA PHE A 275 5.28 12.35 4.97
C PHE A 275 4.39 12.59 3.73
N GLY A 276 3.06 12.52 3.88
CA GLY A 276 2.12 12.85 2.82
C GLY A 276 2.19 14.32 2.42
N LEU A 277 2.32 15.23 3.39
CA LEU A 277 2.53 16.65 3.15
C LEU A 277 3.84 16.92 2.42
N SER A 278 4.91 16.19 2.73
CA SER A 278 6.18 16.34 2.02
C SER A 278 6.08 15.91 0.56
N LEU A 279 5.15 15.00 0.22
CA LEU A 279 4.86 14.65 -1.17
C LEU A 279 4.21 15.79 -1.96
N TRP A 280 3.35 16.56 -1.31
CA TRP A 280 2.74 17.75 -1.91
C TRP A 280 3.71 18.94 -1.93
N PHE A 281 4.53 19.09 -0.89
CA PHE A 281 5.53 20.15 -0.78
C PHE A 281 6.93 19.55 -0.49
N PRO A 282 7.67 19.12 -1.54
CA PRO A 282 8.98 18.48 -1.41
C PRO A 282 10.02 19.22 -0.56
N PRO A 283 10.07 20.58 -0.52
CA PRO A 283 11.00 21.28 0.37
C PRO A 283 10.84 20.92 1.86
N MET A 284 9.68 20.45 2.28
CA MET A 284 9.44 19.98 3.65
C MET A 284 10.34 18.80 4.04
N LEU A 285 10.85 18.04 3.07
CA LEU A 285 11.80 16.95 3.30
C LEU A 285 13.08 17.40 3.99
N LEU A 286 13.50 18.66 3.82
CA LEU A 286 14.65 19.23 4.51
C LEU A 286 14.49 19.22 6.04
N ILE A 287 13.25 19.27 6.53
CA ILE A 287 12.92 19.21 7.96
C ILE A 287 12.59 17.77 8.37
N VAL A 288 11.80 17.07 7.56
CA VAL A 288 11.32 15.71 7.86
C VAL A 288 12.47 14.70 7.94
N ILE A 289 13.44 14.78 7.02
CA ILE A 289 14.56 13.83 6.98
C ILE A 289 15.42 13.91 8.25
N PRO A 290 15.93 15.08 8.69
CA PRO A 290 16.68 15.18 9.95
C PRO A 290 15.86 14.73 11.16
N MET A 291 14.58 15.10 11.21
CA MET A 291 13.69 14.74 12.31
C MET A 291 13.54 13.22 12.43
N PHE A 292 13.20 12.54 11.33
CA PHE A 292 13.08 11.09 11.31
C PHE A 292 14.42 10.43 11.59
N TYR A 293 15.52 10.91 11.03
CA TYR A 293 16.86 10.35 11.28
C TYR A 293 17.23 10.33 12.77
N ILE A 294 17.07 11.46 13.47
CA ILE A 294 17.36 11.56 14.91
C ILE A 294 16.49 10.60 15.71
N ARG A 295 15.20 10.50 15.36
CA ARG A 295 14.25 9.62 16.06
C ARG A 295 14.53 8.14 15.79
N SER A 296 14.88 7.78 14.56
CA SER A 296 15.27 6.41 14.18
C SER A 296 16.49 5.95 14.96
N LYS A 297 17.52 6.80 15.09
CA LYS A 297 18.68 6.48 15.94
C LYS A 297 18.30 6.21 17.39
N LYS A 298 17.39 7.00 17.96
CA LYS A 298 16.93 6.81 19.35
C LYS A 298 16.17 5.49 19.53
N GLN A 299 15.28 5.13 18.61
CA GLN A 299 14.51 3.88 18.70
C GLN A 299 15.39 2.65 18.50
N LEU A 300 16.29 2.69 17.52
CA LEU A 300 17.18 1.58 17.20
C LEU A 300 18.25 1.36 18.29
N LYS A 301 18.60 2.39 19.06
CA LYS A 301 19.56 2.27 20.14
C LYS A 301 19.17 1.16 21.11
N ALA A 302 17.91 1.09 21.53
CA ALA A 302 17.43 0.09 22.49
C ALA A 302 17.58 -1.37 22.03
N LEU A 303 17.85 -1.61 20.74
CA LEU A 303 17.97 -2.96 20.15
C LEU A 303 19.39 -3.30 19.69
N LEU A 304 20.21 -2.28 19.39
CA LEU A 304 21.53 -2.42 18.78
C LEU A 304 22.67 -1.98 19.69
N GLU A 305 22.38 -1.31 20.81
CA GLU A 305 23.33 -0.87 21.86
C GLU A 305 22.76 -1.16 23.25
#